data_AF-A0A7S2VSJ5-F1
#
_entry.id   AF-A0A7S2VSJ5-F1
#
_cell.length_a   1.000
_cell.length_b   1.000
_cell.length_c   1.000
_cell.angle_alpha   90.00
_cell.angle_beta   90.00
_cell.angle_gamma   90.00
#
_symmetry.space_group_name_H-M   'P 1'
#
loop_
_entity.id
_entity.type
_entity.pdbx_description
1 polymer ?
#
loop_
_entity_poly.entity_id
_entity_poly.type
_entity_poly.pdbx_seq_one_letter_code
_entity_poly.pdbx_strand_id
1 'polypeptide(L)'
;ATAPAAAEPCVAAPDAAATAACSPAGARRPWLQIAPMMDVTYKDFRQFMRLLSAEAQLWTEMWVDNTLLHAERVDGFLDYGLNEHPIVCQLGGSCPSSLAAASKIVESWGYDEVNLNCGCPSDRVAGKGEFGASLMRKPELVRDCVRGMAEAVGCPVTVKCRLGVDSDDAPEFTGRFVRVG
;
A
#
# COMPACT_ATOMS: atom_id res chain seq x y z
N ALA A 1 1.45 31.49 32.05
CA ALA A 1 2.07 30.37 31.33
C ALA A 1 1.14 29.19 31.46
N THR A 2 0.31 28.95 30.43
CA THR A 2 -0.56 27.78 30.35
C THR A 2 0.30 26.58 29.95
N ALA A 3 0.25 25.51 30.73
CA ALA A 3 0.93 24.25 30.41
C ALA A 3 0.41 23.68 29.08
N PRO A 4 1.24 22.99 28.28
CA PRO A 4 0.73 22.29 27.11
C PRO A 4 -0.18 21.15 27.58
N ALA A 5 -1.31 20.98 26.89
CA ALA A 5 -2.21 19.88 27.10
C ALA A 5 -1.47 18.56 26.89
N ALA A 6 -1.65 17.62 27.82
CA ALA A 6 -1.10 16.28 27.70
C ALA A 6 -1.60 15.65 26.39
N ALA A 7 -0.68 15.10 25.60
CA ALA A 7 -1.02 14.32 24.43
C ALA A 7 -1.92 13.16 24.85
N GLU A 8 -3.13 13.11 24.30
CA GLU A 8 -4.01 11.96 24.50
C GLU A 8 -3.34 10.71 23.96
N PRO A 9 -3.50 9.55 24.62
CA PRO A 9 -2.89 8.31 24.16
C PRO A 9 -3.37 8.00 22.74
N CYS A 10 -2.43 7.59 21.89
CA CYS A 10 -2.70 7.07 20.56
C CYS A 10 -3.79 5.99 20.66
N VAL A 11 -4.89 6.20 19.94
CA VAL A 11 -5.99 5.21 19.87
C VAL A 11 -5.37 3.92 19.34
N ALA A 12 -5.37 2.89 20.17
CA ALA A 12 -4.90 1.58 19.77
C ALA A 12 -5.68 1.11 18.53
N ALA A 13 -5.04 0.28 17.69
CA ALA A 13 -5.72 -0.41 16.60
C ALA A 13 -7.10 -0.92 17.07
N PRO A 14 -8.16 -0.79 16.27
CA PRO A 14 -9.50 -1.21 16.68
C PRO A 14 -9.44 -2.62 17.25
N ASP A 15 -10.14 -2.82 18.37
CA ASP A 15 -10.14 -4.05 19.16
C ASP A 15 -10.15 -5.27 18.22
N ALA A 16 -9.03 -6.00 18.21
CA ALA A 16 -8.71 -7.06 17.25
C ALA A 16 -9.54 -8.34 17.46
N ALA A 17 -10.85 -8.19 17.64
CA ALA A 17 -11.83 -9.25 17.89
C ALA A 17 -12.31 -9.96 16.62
N ALA A 18 -11.68 -9.69 15.47
CA ALA A 18 -11.63 -10.62 14.36
C ALA A 18 -10.23 -10.51 13.75
N THR A 19 -9.29 -11.27 14.30
CA THR A 19 -8.08 -11.66 13.57
C THR A 19 -8.53 -12.48 12.35
N ALA A 20 -8.99 -11.78 11.31
CA ALA A 20 -9.00 -12.33 9.98
C ALA A 20 -7.53 -12.60 9.67
N ALA A 21 -7.12 -13.86 9.87
CA ALA A 21 -5.80 -14.32 9.50
C ALA A 21 -5.53 -13.83 8.09
N CYS A 22 -4.40 -13.18 7.89
CA CYS A 22 -4.04 -12.68 6.58
C CYS A 22 -4.23 -13.79 5.54
N SER A 23 -4.88 -13.48 4.43
CA SER A 23 -5.16 -14.46 3.38
C SER A 23 -3.86 -15.16 3.01
N PRO A 24 -3.78 -16.49 3.14
CA PRO A 24 -2.54 -17.21 2.91
C PRO A 24 -2.07 -17.00 1.47
N ALA A 25 -0.75 -16.92 1.27
CA ALA A 25 -0.15 -16.90 -0.06
C ALA A 25 -0.70 -18.08 -0.89
N GLY A 26 -1.52 -17.78 -1.90
CA GLY A 26 -2.24 -18.78 -2.71
C GLY A 26 -3.77 -18.73 -2.64
N ALA A 27 -4.36 -17.88 -1.79
CA ALA A 27 -5.80 -17.59 -1.84
C ALA A 27 -6.19 -17.07 -3.25
N ARG A 28 -7.35 -17.51 -3.75
CA ARG A 28 -7.84 -17.14 -5.08
C ARG A 28 -8.06 -15.62 -5.10
N ARG A 29 -7.27 -14.90 -5.92
CA ARG A 29 -7.39 -13.45 -6.05
C ARG A 29 -8.82 -13.07 -6.43
N PRO A 30 -9.40 -12.01 -5.83
CA PRO A 30 -10.73 -11.54 -6.19
C PRO A 30 -10.81 -11.22 -7.69
N TRP A 31 -11.93 -11.60 -8.30
CA TRP A 31 -12.19 -11.35 -9.73
C TRP A 31 -12.30 -9.85 -10.05
N LEU A 32 -12.83 -9.08 -9.10
CA LEU A 32 -13.01 -7.65 -9.21
C LEU A 32 -12.19 -6.95 -8.12
N GLN A 33 -11.46 -5.91 -8.53
CA GLN A 33 -10.68 -5.07 -7.64
C GLN A 33 -10.95 -3.60 -7.97
N ILE A 34 -11.18 -2.79 -6.95
CA ILE A 34 -11.35 -1.34 -7.09
C ILE A 34 -9.96 -0.72 -7.03
N ALA A 35 -9.54 -0.03 -8.09
CA ALA A 35 -8.18 0.49 -8.19
C ALA A 35 -7.88 1.56 -7.12
N PRO A 36 -6.62 1.68 -6.65
CA PRO A 36 -6.20 2.76 -5.77
C PRO A 36 -6.21 4.09 -6.52
N MET A 37 -6.89 5.09 -5.96
CA MET A 37 -7.07 6.42 -6.56
C MET A 37 -6.98 7.50 -5.49
N MET A 38 -5.94 8.34 -5.57
CA MET A 38 -5.77 9.50 -4.69
C MET A 38 -7.02 10.39 -4.71
N ASP A 39 -7.41 10.89 -3.55
CA ASP A 39 -8.59 11.72 -3.28
C ASP A 39 -9.94 11.05 -3.65
N VAL A 40 -9.95 9.75 -3.91
CA VAL A 40 -11.16 8.99 -4.29
C VAL A 40 -11.34 7.77 -3.41
N THR A 41 -10.34 6.90 -3.28
CA THR A 41 -10.48 5.63 -2.51
C THR A 41 -10.23 5.81 -1.01
N TYR A 42 -10.74 6.90 -0.43
CA TYR A 42 -10.79 7.10 1.01
C TYR A 42 -11.88 6.21 1.66
N LYS A 43 -11.90 6.15 2.99
CA LYS A 43 -12.74 5.22 3.78
C LYS A 43 -14.19 5.18 3.34
N ASP A 44 -14.87 6.33 3.25
CA ASP A 44 -16.31 6.35 2.94
C ASP A 44 -16.61 5.87 1.51
N PHE A 45 -15.73 6.15 0.55
CA PHE A 45 -15.87 5.63 -0.81
C PHE A 45 -15.74 4.10 -0.82
N ARG A 46 -14.78 3.55 -0.07
CA ARG A 46 -14.59 2.10 0.03
C ARG A 46 -15.79 1.43 0.70
N GLN A 47 -16.36 2.05 1.74
CA GLN A 47 -17.62 1.59 2.33
C GLN A 47 -18.78 1.61 1.34
N PHE A 48 -18.91 2.69 0.56
CA PHE A 48 -19.91 2.75 -0.51
C PHE A 48 -19.71 1.63 -1.54
N MET A 49 -18.47 1.34 -1.95
CA MET A 49 -18.16 0.23 -2.85
C MET A 49 -18.51 -1.13 -2.24
N ARG A 50 -18.34 -1.30 -0.92
CA ARG A 50 -18.75 -2.52 -0.21
C ARG A 50 -20.27 -2.72 -0.23
N LEU A 51 -21.07 -1.65 -0.26
CA LEU A 51 -22.53 -1.75 -0.45
C LEU A 51 -22.91 -2.24 -1.85
N LEU A 52 -22.09 -1.96 -2.86
CA LEU A 52 -22.30 -2.41 -4.24
C LEU A 52 -21.80 -3.83 -4.49
N SER A 53 -20.77 -4.27 -3.77
CA SER A 53 -20.20 -5.61 -3.91
C SER A 53 -19.62 -6.13 -2.60
N ALA A 54 -20.11 -7.29 -2.16
CA ALA A 54 -19.57 -8.02 -1.01
C ALA A 54 -18.22 -8.72 -1.32
N GLU A 55 -17.87 -8.91 -2.59
CA GLU A 55 -16.72 -9.73 -3.01
C GLU A 55 -15.56 -8.93 -3.61
N ALA A 56 -15.77 -7.66 -3.97
CA ALA A 56 -14.71 -6.85 -4.55
C ALA A 56 -13.55 -6.63 -3.56
N GLN A 57 -12.32 -6.70 -4.05
CA GLN A 57 -11.14 -6.25 -3.30
C GLN A 57 -11.09 -4.73 -3.29
N LEU A 58 -10.97 -4.15 -2.11
CA LEU A 58 -10.88 -2.71 -1.94
C LEU A 58 -9.43 -2.32 -1.80
N TRP A 59 -9.08 -1.14 -2.29
CA TRP A 59 -7.73 -0.60 -2.23
C TRP A 59 -7.77 0.78 -1.57
N THR A 60 -6.80 1.08 -0.73
CA THR A 60 -6.61 2.42 -0.19
C THR A 60 -6.15 3.39 -1.27
N GLU A 61 -6.10 4.67 -0.91
CA GLU A 61 -5.20 5.61 -1.56
C GLU A 61 -3.74 5.14 -1.43
N MET A 62 -2.83 5.79 -2.17
CA MET A 62 -1.40 5.51 -2.04
C MET A 62 -0.80 6.32 -0.89
N TRP A 63 -0.24 5.63 0.10
CA TRP A 63 0.46 6.26 1.22
C TRP A 63 1.97 6.21 1.05
N VAL A 64 2.66 7.31 1.36
CA VAL A 64 4.13 7.33 1.32
C VAL A 64 4.66 6.62 2.57
N ASP A 65 5.63 5.72 2.39
CA ASP A 65 6.24 4.94 3.48
C ASP A 65 6.68 5.80 4.67
N ASN A 66 7.47 6.85 4.41
CA ASN A 66 7.96 7.77 5.43
C ASN A 66 6.83 8.58 6.10
N THR A 67 5.70 8.78 5.43
CA THR A 67 4.53 9.40 6.08
C THR A 67 3.99 8.49 7.16
N LEU A 68 3.84 7.19 6.91
CA LEU A 68 3.38 6.24 7.92
C LEU A 68 4.40 6.06 9.06
N LEU A 69 5.70 6.09 8.76
CA LEU A 69 6.76 5.93 9.77
C LEU A 69 6.88 7.12 10.73
N HIS A 70 6.47 8.32 10.32
CA HIS A 70 6.67 9.55 11.07
C HIS A 70 5.37 10.29 11.42
N ALA A 71 4.21 9.75 11.06
CA ALA A 71 2.93 10.31 11.45
C ALA A 71 2.75 10.24 12.97
N GLU A 72 2.32 11.34 13.58
CA GLU A 72 1.88 11.36 14.98
C GLU A 72 0.62 10.50 15.18
N ARG A 73 -0.22 10.43 14.14
CA ARG A 73 -1.51 9.73 14.10
C ARG A 73 -1.62 8.88 12.84
N VAL A 74 -1.16 7.64 12.92
CA VAL A 74 -1.17 6.66 11.82
C VAL A 74 -2.60 6.27 11.42
N ASP A 75 -3.53 6.29 12.37
CA ASP A 75 -4.96 6.01 12.17
C ASP A 75 -5.62 6.90 11.13
N GLY A 76 -5.18 8.17 11.00
CA GLY A 76 -5.68 9.06 9.95
C GLY A 76 -5.39 8.58 8.52
N PHE A 77 -4.47 7.63 8.35
CA PHE A 77 -4.09 7.05 7.06
C PHE A 77 -4.62 5.62 6.89
N LEU A 78 -4.57 4.82 7.97
CA LEU A 78 -4.79 3.37 7.92
C LEU A 78 -6.15 2.92 8.45
N ASP A 79 -6.96 3.82 9.01
CA ASP A 79 -8.33 3.48 9.41
C ASP A 79 -9.16 2.98 8.22
N TYR A 80 -9.89 1.90 8.48
CA TYR A 80 -10.95 1.40 7.61
C TYR A 80 -12.21 1.10 8.43
N GLY A 81 -13.33 0.90 7.76
CA GLY A 81 -14.64 0.62 8.33
C GLY A 81 -14.95 -0.85 8.54
N LEU A 82 -16.14 -1.11 9.07
CA LEU A 82 -16.66 -2.46 9.22
C LEU A 82 -16.85 -3.11 7.84
N ASN A 83 -16.38 -4.36 7.69
CA ASN A 83 -16.51 -5.19 6.49
C ASN A 83 -15.76 -4.68 5.24
N GLU A 84 -14.63 -3.97 5.37
CA GLU A 84 -13.83 -3.60 4.19
C GLU A 84 -12.97 -4.74 3.63
N HIS A 85 -12.76 -5.83 4.38
CA HIS A 85 -12.04 -7.01 3.89
C HIS A 85 -12.73 -7.67 2.67
N PRO A 86 -11.98 -8.13 1.65
CA PRO A 86 -10.52 -8.02 1.54
C PRO A 86 -10.06 -6.61 1.11
N ILE A 87 -9.08 -6.05 1.82
CA ILE A 87 -8.54 -4.69 1.61
C ILE A 87 -7.01 -4.69 1.44
N VAL A 88 -6.53 -3.91 0.47
CA VAL A 88 -5.11 -3.71 0.15
C VAL A 88 -4.67 -2.31 0.52
N CYS A 89 -3.55 -2.19 1.21
CA CYS A 89 -2.88 -0.90 1.37
C CYS A 89 -1.81 -0.73 0.30
N GLN A 90 -1.87 0.38 -0.45
CA GLN A 90 -0.82 0.72 -1.41
C GLN A 90 0.21 1.68 -0.80
N LEU A 91 1.48 1.29 -0.86
CA LEU A 91 2.62 2.09 -0.43
C LEU A 91 3.37 2.70 -1.62
N GLY A 92 3.87 3.91 -1.43
CA GLY A 92 4.84 4.58 -2.30
C GLY A 92 6.15 4.81 -1.56
N GLY A 93 7.26 4.37 -2.14
CA GLY A 93 8.59 4.50 -1.56
C GLY A 93 9.64 3.82 -2.43
N SER A 94 10.91 4.05 -2.11
CA SER A 94 12.06 3.52 -2.87
C SER A 94 13.18 2.97 -1.96
N CYS A 95 13.01 3.02 -0.64
CA CYS A 95 13.97 2.54 0.34
C CYS A 95 13.49 1.18 0.91
N PRO A 96 14.22 0.07 0.69
CA PRO A 96 13.80 -1.26 1.14
C PRO A 96 13.51 -1.35 2.64
N SER A 97 14.33 -0.73 3.49
CA SER A 97 14.14 -0.76 4.94
C SER A 97 12.94 0.08 5.40
N SER A 98 12.72 1.25 4.79
CA SER A 98 11.54 2.09 5.08
C SER A 98 10.26 1.38 4.67
N LEU A 99 10.23 0.80 3.48
CA LEU A 99 9.07 0.03 2.99
C LEU A 99 8.80 -1.21 3.83
N ALA A 100 9.83 -1.93 4.27
CA ALA A 100 9.69 -3.06 5.19
C ALA A 100 9.06 -2.64 6.53
N ALA A 101 9.54 -1.53 7.11
CA ALA A 101 8.98 -1.00 8.35
C ALA A 101 7.53 -0.51 8.18
N ALA A 102 7.23 0.20 7.09
CA ALA A 102 5.88 0.64 6.78
C ALA A 102 4.93 -0.54 6.54
N SER A 103 5.40 -1.61 5.89
CA SER A 103 4.61 -2.84 5.67
C SER A 103 4.23 -3.50 7.00
N LYS A 104 5.12 -3.52 8.00
CA LYS A 104 4.80 -4.02 9.35
C LYS A 104 3.71 -3.21 10.04
N ILE A 105 3.75 -1.88 9.89
CA ILE A 105 2.68 -1.01 10.40
C ILE A 105 1.37 -1.39 9.73
N VAL A 106 1.34 -1.47 8.40
CA VAL A 106 0.15 -1.85 7.63
C VAL A 106 -0.38 -3.23 8.03
N GLU A 107 0.47 -4.26 8.15
CA GLU A 107 0.04 -5.58 8.59
C GLU A 107 -0.51 -5.57 10.02
N SER A 108 0.11 -4.83 10.94
CA SER A 108 -0.37 -4.70 12.32
C SER A 108 -1.76 -4.03 12.41
N TRP A 109 -2.13 -3.28 11.37
CA TRP A 109 -3.46 -2.68 11.20
C TRP A 109 -4.48 -3.65 10.62
N GLY A 110 -4.09 -4.87 10.23
CA GLY A 110 -4.99 -5.94 9.80
C GLY A 110 -5.25 -6.01 8.29
N TYR A 111 -4.50 -5.29 7.46
CA TYR A 111 -4.65 -5.36 6.01
C TYR A 111 -4.37 -6.76 5.44
N ASP A 112 -5.12 -7.14 4.40
CA ASP A 112 -5.00 -8.47 3.77
C ASP A 112 -3.83 -8.56 2.78
N GLU A 113 -3.33 -7.43 2.29
CA GLU A 113 -2.28 -7.34 1.28
C GLU A 113 -1.58 -5.98 1.35
N VAL A 114 -0.27 -5.97 1.11
CA VAL A 114 0.51 -4.74 0.90
C VAL A 114 0.93 -4.66 -0.56
N ASN A 115 0.72 -3.50 -1.19
CA ASN A 115 1.11 -3.28 -2.59
C ASN A 115 2.14 -2.16 -2.72
N LEU A 116 3.16 -2.35 -3.57
CA LEU A 116 4.09 -1.30 -3.96
C LEU A 116 3.62 -0.60 -5.26
N ASN A 117 3.52 0.73 -5.22
CA ASN A 117 3.23 1.54 -6.40
C ASN A 117 4.49 1.75 -7.26
N CYS A 118 4.49 1.14 -8.45
CA CYS A 118 5.48 1.36 -9.50
C CYS A 118 4.85 1.98 -10.77
N GLY A 119 3.80 2.79 -10.61
CA GLY A 119 2.98 3.22 -11.74
C GLY A 119 2.54 4.69 -11.75
N CYS A 120 2.68 5.45 -10.66
CA CYS A 120 2.31 6.86 -10.65
C CYS A 120 3.32 7.70 -11.46
N PRO A 121 2.90 8.43 -12.52
CA PRO A 121 3.80 9.26 -13.32
C PRO A 121 3.95 10.70 -12.78
N SER A 122 3.41 10.99 -11.60
CA SER A 122 3.32 12.37 -11.08
C SER A 122 4.67 12.92 -10.66
N ASP A 123 4.96 14.17 -11.05
CA ASP A 123 6.16 14.88 -10.60
C ASP A 123 6.24 15.02 -9.07
N ARG A 124 5.09 15.01 -8.38
CA ARG A 124 5.02 15.07 -6.91
C ARG A 124 5.72 13.88 -6.25
N VAL A 125 5.69 12.71 -6.89
CA VAL A 125 6.35 11.49 -6.39
C VAL A 125 7.79 11.37 -6.91
N ALA A 126 8.06 11.88 -8.11
CA ALA A 126 9.41 11.91 -8.69
C ALA A 126 10.37 12.80 -7.89
N GLY A 127 9.92 14.00 -7.46
CA GLY A 127 10.78 14.98 -6.79
C GLY A 127 10.99 14.81 -5.28
N LYS A 128 10.20 13.96 -4.60
CA LYS A 128 10.23 13.82 -3.12
C LYS A 128 10.68 12.45 -2.61
N GLY A 129 10.79 11.44 -3.48
CA GLY A 129 11.25 10.10 -3.05
C GLY A 129 11.57 9.12 -4.18
N GLU A 130 11.65 9.59 -5.43
CA GLU A 130 11.94 8.78 -6.63
C GLU A 130 11.14 7.45 -6.69
N PHE A 131 9.83 7.50 -6.42
CA PHE A 131 8.95 6.33 -6.48
C PHE A 131 7.85 6.50 -7.54
N GLY A 132 7.06 5.44 -7.77
CA GLY A 132 6.05 5.41 -8.83
C GLY A 132 6.64 4.88 -10.15
N ALA A 133 6.22 5.44 -11.28
CA ALA A 133 6.58 4.92 -12.61
C ALA A 133 8.11 4.89 -12.85
N SER A 134 8.85 5.85 -12.29
CA SER A 134 10.32 5.90 -12.40
C SER A 134 11.02 4.64 -11.88
N LEU A 135 10.41 3.93 -10.92
CA LEU A 135 10.93 2.67 -10.38
C LEU A 135 11.02 1.56 -11.43
N MET A 136 10.20 1.60 -12.48
CA MET A 136 10.30 0.60 -13.54
C MET A 136 11.64 0.66 -14.29
N ARG A 137 12.38 1.77 -14.20
CA ARG A 137 13.75 1.89 -14.72
C ARG A 137 14.82 1.30 -13.79
N LYS A 138 14.45 0.96 -12.56
CA LYS A 138 15.32 0.42 -11.52
C LYS A 138 14.78 -0.92 -11.01
N PRO A 139 14.63 -1.95 -11.87
CA PRO A 139 13.95 -3.19 -11.50
C PRO A 139 14.64 -3.95 -10.36
N GLU A 140 15.97 -3.87 -10.24
CA GLU A 140 16.73 -4.48 -9.13
C GLU A 140 16.38 -3.82 -7.79
N LEU A 141 16.18 -2.51 -7.77
CA LEU A 141 15.73 -1.80 -6.59
C LEU A 141 14.31 -2.22 -6.22
N VAL A 142 13.41 -2.35 -7.19
CA VAL A 142 12.04 -2.84 -6.94
C VAL A 142 12.07 -4.25 -6.34
N ARG A 143 12.90 -5.15 -6.88
CA ARG A 143 13.10 -6.49 -6.30
C ARG A 143 13.57 -6.40 -4.86
N ASP A 144 14.57 -5.58 -4.56
CA ASP A 144 15.08 -5.45 -3.19
C ASP A 144 14.05 -4.86 -2.23
N CYS A 145 13.24 -3.89 -2.68
CA CYS A 145 12.11 -3.36 -1.94
C CYS A 145 11.04 -4.43 -1.67
N VAL A 146 10.56 -5.14 -2.71
CA VAL A 146 9.54 -6.17 -2.58
C VAL A 146 10.01 -7.32 -1.69
N ARG A 147 11.27 -7.75 -1.82
CA ARG A 147 11.87 -8.76 -0.93
C ARG A 147 11.89 -8.28 0.52
N GLY A 148 12.37 -7.06 0.78
CA GLY A 148 12.40 -6.49 2.13
C GLY A 148 11.02 -6.36 2.75
N MET A 149 10.02 -5.98 1.96
CA MET A 149 8.61 -5.96 2.39
C MET A 149 8.13 -7.38 2.72
N ALA A 150 8.28 -8.33 1.80
CA ALA A 150 7.79 -9.71 1.96
C ALA A 150 8.47 -10.48 3.10
N GLU A 151 9.75 -10.19 3.40
CA GLU A 151 10.44 -10.76 4.57
C GLU A 151 9.95 -10.15 5.90
N ALA A 152 9.35 -8.95 5.85
CA ALA A 152 8.93 -8.21 7.02
C ALA A 152 7.50 -8.54 7.49
N VAL A 153 6.65 -9.08 6.62
CA VAL A 153 5.23 -9.36 6.87
C VAL A 153 4.84 -10.78 6.46
N GLY A 154 3.78 -11.32 7.05
CA GLY A 154 3.18 -12.59 6.65
C GLY A 154 2.16 -12.46 5.51
N CYS A 155 1.62 -11.26 5.30
CA CYS A 155 0.67 -10.96 4.23
C CYS A 155 1.29 -10.94 2.82
N PRO A 156 0.51 -11.21 1.75
CA PRO A 156 0.98 -11.08 0.38
C PRO A 156 1.50 -9.66 0.08
N VAL A 157 2.66 -9.60 -0.58
CA VAL A 157 3.21 -8.37 -1.15
C VAL A 157 3.10 -8.39 -2.66
N THR A 158 2.56 -7.33 -3.26
CA THR A 158 2.34 -7.24 -4.71
C THR A 158 2.84 -5.92 -5.29
N VAL A 159 2.91 -5.83 -6.62
CA VAL A 159 3.36 -4.62 -7.33
C VAL A 159 2.30 -4.19 -8.33
N LYS A 160 1.95 -2.89 -8.34
CA LYS A 160 1.13 -2.28 -9.39
C LYS A 160 2.02 -1.41 -10.29
N CYS A 161 2.18 -1.79 -11.55
CA CYS A 161 3.05 -1.12 -12.52
C CYS A 161 2.30 -0.70 -13.81
N ARG A 162 3.02 -0.07 -14.73
CA ARG A 162 2.56 0.25 -16.10
C ARG A 162 3.14 -0.75 -17.11
N LEU A 163 2.78 -0.59 -18.38
CA LEU A 163 3.42 -1.30 -19.50
C LEU A 163 4.66 -0.59 -20.05
N GLY A 164 4.98 0.59 -19.51
CA GLY A 164 6.06 1.45 -19.98
C GLY A 164 6.17 2.72 -19.16
N VAL A 165 7.23 3.48 -19.39
CA VAL A 165 7.49 4.78 -18.76
C VAL A 165 8.04 5.74 -19.80
N ASP A 166 7.52 6.96 -19.82
CA ASP A 166 7.79 7.96 -20.86
C ASP A 166 7.61 7.37 -22.27
N SER A 167 8.64 7.45 -23.11
CA SER A 167 8.66 6.88 -24.46
C SER A 167 9.14 5.43 -24.54
N ASP A 168 9.38 4.78 -23.39
CA ASP A 168 9.87 3.40 -23.33
C ASP A 168 8.73 2.46 -22.91
N ASP A 169 7.98 1.99 -23.91
CA ASP A 169 6.78 1.14 -23.79
C ASP A 169 6.88 -0.16 -24.60
N ALA A 170 8.08 -0.48 -25.09
CA ALA A 170 8.33 -1.73 -25.78
C ALA A 170 8.03 -2.93 -24.85
N PRO A 171 7.41 -4.03 -25.34
CA PRO A 171 7.11 -5.20 -24.51
C PRO A 171 8.32 -5.75 -23.74
N GLU A 172 9.52 -5.62 -24.31
CA GLU A 172 10.78 -6.02 -23.69
C GLU A 172 11.09 -5.22 -22.43
N PHE A 173 10.71 -3.94 -22.36
CA PHE A 173 10.90 -3.10 -21.18
C PHE A 173 10.15 -3.68 -19.97
N THR A 174 8.84 -3.89 -20.13
CA THR A 174 8.01 -4.51 -19.07
C THR A 174 8.42 -5.96 -18.81
N GLY A 175 8.78 -6.71 -19.85
CA GLY A 175 9.30 -8.07 -19.71
C GLY A 175 10.55 -8.15 -18.85
N ARG A 176 11.49 -7.21 -18.98
CA ARG A 176 12.66 -7.10 -18.08
C ARG A 176 12.22 -6.76 -16.66
N PHE A 177 11.35 -5.77 -16.49
CA PHE A 177 10.84 -5.36 -15.17
C PHE A 177 10.23 -6.52 -14.39
N VAL A 178 9.39 -7.34 -15.03
CA VAL A 178 8.71 -8.47 -14.37
C VAL A 178 9.66 -9.63 -14.06
N ARG A 179 10.71 -9.86 -14.86
CA ARG A 179 11.64 -11.00 -14.68
C ARG A 179 12.67 -10.82 -13.58
N VAL A 180 12.87 -9.61 -13.07
CA VAL A 180 13.85 -9.33 -12.01
C VAL A 180 13.30 -9.68 -10.61
N GLY A 181 11.99 -9.93 -10.50
CA GLY A 181 11.30 -10.36 -9.28
C GLY A 181 11.50 -11.82 -8.92
#